data_AF-A0A939CBV7-F1
#
_entry.id   AF-A0A939CBV7-F1
#
_cell.length_a   1.000
_cell.length_b   1.000
_cell.length_c   1.000
_cell.angle_alpha   90.00
_cell.angle_beta   90.00
_cell.angle_gamma   90.00
#
_symmetry.space_group_name_H-M   'P 1'
#
loop_
_entity.id
_entity.type
_entity.pdbx_description
1 polymer ?
#
loop_
_entity_poly.entity_id
_entity_poly.type
_entity_poly.pdbx_seq_one_letter_code
_entity_poly.pdbx_strand_id
1 'polypeptide(L)' 'IGMHYPSMYQDLINNHRKTEIDYINGAISRKGRKYQVPTPYCDFLTQMIHAKEDILAAE' A
#
# COMPACT_ATOMS: atom_id res chain seq x y z
N ILE A 1 -13.81 12.05 16.10
CA ILE A 1 -13.48 12.01 14.66
C ILE A 1 -12.38 10.97 14.49
N GLY A 2 -12.51 10.01 13.55
CA GLY A 2 -11.51 8.95 13.35
C GLY A 2 -11.89 7.54 13.80
N MET A 3 -13.16 7.26 14.09
CA MET A 3 -13.62 5.89 14.46
C MET A 3 -13.77 4.96 13.23
N HIS A 4 -13.66 5.48 12.02
CA HIS A 4 -13.83 4.70 10.79
C HIS A 4 -12.49 4.16 10.29
N TYR A 5 -12.48 2.89 9.90
CA TYR A 5 -11.34 2.32 9.19
C TYR A 5 -11.28 2.88 7.76
N PRO A 6 -10.08 3.22 7.27
CA PRO A 6 -9.89 3.79 5.93
C PRO A 6 -10.20 2.77 4.83
N SER A 7 -10.39 3.24 3.59
CA SER A 7 -10.78 2.40 2.43
C SER A 7 -9.84 1.22 2.21
N MET A 8 -8.52 1.42 2.26
CA MET A 8 -7.54 0.34 2.10
C MET A 8 -7.71 -0.79 3.11
N TYR A 9 -8.11 -0.48 4.35
CA TYR A 9 -8.43 -1.50 5.35
C TYR A 9 -9.70 -2.27 4.97
N GLN A 10 -10.73 -1.57 4.49
CA GLN A 10 -11.96 -2.20 4.03
C GLN A 10 -11.68 -3.16 2.86
N ASP A 11 -10.86 -2.72 1.90
CA ASP A 11 -10.49 -3.52 0.74
C ASP A 11 -9.74 -4.78 1.14
N LEU A 12 -8.66 -4.64 1.91
CA LEU A 12 -7.78 -5.75 2.22
C LEU A 12 -8.32 -6.65 3.34
N ILE A 13 -8.73 -6.06 4.46
CA ILE A 13 -9.05 -6.83 5.68
C ILE A 13 -10.48 -7.34 5.66
N ASN A 14 -11.43 -6.52 5.22
CA ASN A 14 -12.84 -6.93 5.23
C ASN A 14 -13.23 -7.65 3.93
N ASN A 15 -12.71 -7.20 2.79
CA ASN A 15 -13.13 -7.70 1.48
C ASN A 15 -12.12 -8.61 0.79
N HIS A 16 -10.90 -8.80 1.34
CA HIS A 16 -9.83 -9.62 0.74
C HIS A 16 -9.54 -9.25 -0.73
N ARG A 17 -9.61 -7.96 -1.05
CA ARG A 17 -9.27 -7.41 -2.37
C ARG A 17 -7.91 -6.75 -2.36
N LYS A 18 -7.27 -6.70 -3.53
CA LYS A 18 -6.04 -5.92 -3.72
C LYS A 18 -6.26 -4.44 -3.44
N THR A 19 -5.23 -3.81 -2.89
CA THR A 19 -5.24 -2.39 -2.49
C THR A 19 -4.75 -1.47 -3.60
N GLU A 20 -4.97 -0.17 -3.41
CA GLU A 20 -4.45 0.88 -4.29
C GLU A 20 -3.03 1.37 -3.89
N ILE A 21 -2.30 0.64 -3.04
CA ILE A 21 -1.00 1.08 -2.47
C ILE A 21 0.02 1.46 -3.56
N ASP A 22 -0.02 0.76 -4.69
CA ASP A 22 0.86 0.97 -5.84
C ASP A 22 0.67 2.31 -6.54
N TYR A 23 -0.53 2.88 -6.45
CA TYR A 23 -0.89 4.16 -7.06
C TYR A 23 -0.69 5.34 -6.11
N ILE A 24 -0.55 5.05 -4.82
CA ILE A 24 -0.31 6.05 -3.77
C ILE A 24 1.19 6.03 -3.40
N ASN A 25 1.59 5.15 -2.48
CA ASN A 25 2.97 5.07 -2.00
C ASN A 25 3.90 4.46 -3.06
N GLY A 26 3.43 3.46 -3.81
CA GLY A 26 4.18 2.88 -4.92
C GLY A 26 4.47 3.92 -6.02
N ALA A 27 3.56 4.87 -6.26
CA ALA A 27 3.79 5.95 -7.23
C ALA A 27 4.88 6.92 -6.76
N ILE A 28 4.89 7.28 -5.48
CA ILE A 28 5.97 8.10 -4.89
C ILE A 28 7.30 7.35 -4.93
N SER A 29 7.31 6.07 -4.57
CA SER A 29 8.47 5.18 -4.66
C SER A 29 9.07 5.15 -6.07
N ARG A 30 8.25 4.95 -7.11
CA ARG A 30 8.69 4.98 -8.52
C ARG A 30 9.25 6.34 -8.93
N LYS A 31 8.63 7.44 -8.51
CA LYS A 31 9.12 8.80 -8.79
C LYS A 31 10.41 9.11 -8.03
N GLY A 32 10.53 8.66 -6.79
CA GLY A 32 11.75 8.79 -5.97
C GLY A 32 12.95 8.15 -6.66
N ARG A 33 12.80 6.91 -7.15
CA ARG A 33 13.81 6.24 -7.98
C ARG A 33 14.16 7.04 -9.24
N LYS A 34 13.15 7.56 -9.96
CA LYS A 34 13.37 8.36 -11.18
C LYS A 34 14.17 9.64 -10.93
N TYR A 35 13.91 10.33 -9.82
CA TYR A 35 14.52 11.62 -9.49
C TYR A 35 15.66 11.51 -8.48
N GLN A 36 16.11 10.29 -8.16
CA GLN A 36 17.17 10.02 -7.17
C GLN A 36 16.87 10.61 -5.79
N VAL A 37 15.59 10.65 -5.40
CA VAL A 37 15.14 11.06 -4.07
C VAL A 37 14.82 9.81 -3.25
N PRO A 38 15.45 9.60 -2.09
CA PRO A 38 15.19 8.42 -1.26
C PRO A 38 13.77 8.48 -0.65
N THR A 39 13.00 7.42 -0.85
CA THR A 39 11.62 7.30 -0.33
C THR A 39 11.42 6.06 0.55
N PRO A 40 12.30 5.81 1.56
CA PRO A 40 12.39 4.51 2.22
C PRO A 40 11.10 4.08 2.92
N TYR A 41 10.32 5.02 3.46
CA TYR A 41 9.04 4.72 4.08
C TYR A 41 7.95 4.35 3.08
N CYS A 42 7.93 5.00 1.90
CA CYS A 42 7.01 4.60 0.83
C CYS A 42 7.38 3.22 0.31
N ASP A 43 8.68 2.95 0.13
CA ASP A 43 9.20 1.65 -0.30
C ASP A 43 8.82 0.55 0.67
N PHE A 44 9.04 0.78 1.97
CA PHE A 44 8.79 -0.20 3.01
C PHE A 44 7.30 -0.46 3.22
N LEU A 45 6.48 0.60 3.30
CA LEU A 45 5.04 0.43 3.49
C LEU A 45 4.39 -0.28 2.30
N THR A 46 4.80 0.05 1.07
CA THR A 46 4.29 -0.64 -0.14
C THR A 46 4.60 -2.14 -0.09
N GLN A 47 5.84 -2.52 0.27
CA GLN A 47 6.21 -3.92 0.43
C GLN A 47 5.42 -4.64 1.53
N MET A 48 5.21 -4.00 2.68
CA MET A 48 4.42 -4.60 3.77
C MET A 48 2.97 -4.84 3.38
N ILE A 49 2.34 -3.94 2.62
CA ILE A 49 0.97 -4.12 2.16
C ILE A 49 0.88 -5.27 1.15
N HIS A 50 1.79 -5.36 0.18
CA HIS A 50 1.83 -6.51 -0.74
C HIS A 50 2.06 -7.83 -0.01
N ALA A 51 2.98 -7.87 0.96
CA ALA A 51 3.16 -9.06 1.78
C ALA A 51 1.87 -9.45 2.54
N LYS A 52 1.07 -8.46 2.96
CA LYS A 52 -0.21 -8.71 3.62
C LYS A 52 -1.29 -9.19 2.64
N GLU A 53 -1.32 -8.65 1.41
CA GLU A 53 -2.15 -9.15 0.30
C GLU A 53 -1.85 -10.62 0.01
N ASP A 54 -0.57 -11.00 -0.07
CA ASP A 54 -0.14 -12.37 -0.33
C ASP A 54 -0.56 -13.32 0.81
N ILE A 55 -0.34 -12.92 2.08
CA ILE A 55 -0.73 -13.72 3.26
C ILE A 55 -2.24 -13.96 3.31
N LEU A 56 -3.04 -12.98 2.87
CA LEU A 56 -4.49 -13.07 2.85
C LEU A 56 -5.05 -13.63 1.53
N ALA A 57 -4.20 -13.94 0.55
CA ALA A 57 -4.57 -14.37 -0.80
C ALA A 57 -5.59 -13.42 -1.44
N ALA A 58 -5.33 -12.11 -1.39
CA ALA A 58 -6.25 -11.10 -1.90
C ALA A 58 -6.28 -11.05 -3.43
N GLU A 59 -7.49 -10.93 -4.02
CA GLU A 59 -7.73 -10.93 -5.48
C GLU A 59 -8.27 -9.60 -6.01
#